data_AF-A0A087S3Q8-F1
#
_entry.id   AF-A0A087S3Q8-F1
#
_cell.length_a   1.000
_cell.length_b   1.000
_cell.length_c   1.000
_cell.angle_alpha   90.00
_cell.angle_beta   90.00
_cell.angle_gamma   90.00
#
_symmetry.space_group_name_H-M   'P 1'
#
loop_
_entity.id
_entity.type
_entity.pdbx_description
1 polymer ?
#
loop_
_entity_poly.entity_id
_entity_poly.type
_entity_poly.pdbx_seq_one_letter_code
_entity_poly.pdbx_strand_id
1 'polypeptide(L)'
;MALDEHSTKYGNLYSYKFYLRPTAHRLYGDRFSTIKKIKHHENVQKLLQILFLNGTCTTWEMAKIRNPNDVSTIRTKEKEFRRLIKGRTDRGKHSSGIMELGLVVNDGQKFNKGYSDTYRLSLPGILYCLDVLNLSKKEIDQMAAKYAIFVPKVFGKWEFLKSIIGDDVYKIQILARGLLLDNPELSLEKSPLYELMSYLNFKYRKFYEFISESDLSEQISYWFYTCILYQNQRKGKSGIPGVDKLHLIFKKDKEIANWYKSFFKESEVYFKDRTKILKGSGIF
;
A
#
# COMPACT_ATOMS: atom_id res chain seq x y z
N MET A 1 -13.26 27.70 3.15
CA MET A 1 -12.87 27.60 1.72
C MET A 1 -12.85 26.13 1.36
N ALA A 2 -13.60 25.76 0.31
CA ALA A 2 -13.93 24.38 -0.03
C ALA A 2 -12.68 23.52 -0.32
N LEU A 3 -12.62 22.34 0.30
CA LEU A 3 -11.52 21.38 0.25
C LEU A 3 -11.76 20.21 -0.73
N ASP A 4 -12.72 20.33 -1.66
CA ASP A 4 -13.38 19.13 -2.23
C ASP A 4 -13.21 18.84 -3.73
N GLU A 5 -12.33 19.51 -4.48
CA GLU A 5 -12.13 19.17 -5.92
C GLU A 5 -10.85 18.42 -6.27
N HIS A 6 -9.98 18.14 -5.30
CA HIS A 6 -8.70 17.43 -5.53
C HIS A 6 -8.46 16.24 -4.60
N SER A 7 -9.50 15.70 -3.95
CA SER A 7 -9.35 14.44 -3.21
C SER A 7 -8.94 13.35 -4.19
N THR A 8 -7.72 12.86 -4.05
CA THR A 8 -7.22 11.80 -4.93
C THR A 8 -8.07 10.56 -4.65
N LYS A 9 -8.87 10.15 -5.64
CA LYS A 9 -9.81 9.04 -5.48
C LYS A 9 -9.05 7.73 -5.64
N TYR A 10 -8.94 6.99 -4.56
CA TYR A 10 -8.46 5.60 -4.58
C TYR A 10 -9.65 4.66 -4.43
N GLY A 11 -9.55 3.48 -5.05
CA GLY A 11 -10.41 2.36 -4.71
C GLY A 11 -9.77 1.44 -3.66
N ASN A 12 -10.54 0.45 -3.21
CA ASN A 12 -10.05 -0.61 -2.31
C ASN A 12 -8.92 -1.47 -2.91
N LEU A 13 -8.41 -2.44 -2.15
CA LEU A 13 -7.35 -3.35 -2.59
C LEU A 13 -7.67 -4.16 -3.86
N TYR A 14 -8.94 -4.40 -4.19
CA TYR A 14 -9.32 -5.03 -5.46
C TYR A 14 -9.13 -4.07 -6.64
N SER A 15 -9.56 -2.81 -6.48
CA SER A 15 -9.33 -1.77 -7.48
C SER A 15 -7.83 -1.54 -7.70
N TYR A 16 -7.03 -1.58 -6.62
CA TYR A 16 -5.58 -1.61 -6.72
C TYR A 16 -5.08 -2.78 -7.58
N LYS A 17 -5.48 -4.01 -7.25
CA LYS A 17 -5.06 -5.24 -7.94
C LYS A 17 -5.41 -5.23 -9.43
N PHE A 18 -6.65 -4.86 -9.77
CA PHE A 18 -7.19 -5.05 -11.11
C PHE A 18 -7.03 -3.84 -12.03
N TYR A 19 -6.89 -2.62 -11.49
CA TYR A 19 -6.78 -1.41 -12.33
C TYR A 19 -5.53 -0.59 -12.06
N LEU A 20 -5.33 -0.11 -10.83
CA LEU A 20 -4.27 0.86 -10.56
C LEU A 20 -2.90 0.23 -10.77
N ARG A 21 -2.66 -0.96 -10.23
CA ARG A 21 -1.38 -1.67 -10.36
C ARG A 21 -1.06 -2.01 -11.83
N PRO A 22 -1.93 -2.69 -12.61
CA PRO A 22 -1.66 -2.94 -14.04
C PRO A 22 -1.44 -1.65 -14.84
N THR A 23 -2.19 -0.58 -14.54
CA THR A 23 -2.04 0.71 -15.22
C THR A 23 -0.70 1.37 -14.88
N ALA A 24 -0.30 1.37 -13.60
CA ALA A 24 1.00 1.89 -13.17
C ALA A 24 2.16 1.08 -13.77
N HIS A 25 2.04 -0.25 -13.85
CA HIS A 25 3.02 -1.11 -14.50
C HIS A 25 3.18 -0.75 -15.98
N ARG A 26 2.06 -0.54 -16.69
CA ARG A 26 2.07 -0.15 -18.10
C ARG A 26 2.69 1.23 -18.32
N LEU A 27 2.40 2.20 -17.45
CA LEU A 27 2.83 3.59 -17.61
C LEU A 27 4.24 3.88 -17.10
N TYR A 28 4.69 3.16 -16.06
CA TYR A 28 5.91 3.47 -15.33
C TYR A 28 6.84 2.27 -15.14
N GLY A 29 6.51 1.15 -15.78
CA GLY A 29 7.29 -0.08 -15.76
C GLY A 29 6.97 -0.99 -14.58
N ASP A 30 7.36 -2.25 -14.75
CA ASP A 30 7.32 -3.29 -13.73
C ASP A 30 8.74 -3.83 -13.44
N ARG A 31 8.82 -4.80 -12.52
CA ARG A 31 10.09 -5.43 -12.12
C ARG A 31 10.69 -6.34 -13.21
N PHE A 32 9.89 -6.85 -14.14
CA PHE A 32 10.25 -7.96 -15.03
C PHE A 32 10.35 -7.56 -16.50
N SER A 33 10.02 -6.33 -16.87
CA SER A 33 10.01 -5.90 -18.27
C SER A 33 11.44 -5.84 -18.80
N THR A 34 11.71 -6.71 -19.76
CA THR A 34 12.94 -6.78 -20.57
C THR A 34 12.98 -5.69 -21.64
N ILE A 35 11.89 -4.94 -21.79
CA ILE A 35 11.79 -3.79 -22.70
C ILE A 35 12.77 -2.72 -22.19
N LYS A 36 13.67 -2.24 -23.06
CA LYS A 36 14.61 -1.15 -22.77
C LYS A 36 13.93 -0.10 -21.89
N LYS A 37 14.48 0.13 -20.69
CA LYS A 37 13.91 1.05 -19.71
C LYS A 37 13.65 2.40 -20.37
N ILE A 38 12.37 2.72 -20.55
CA ILE A 38 11.95 4.00 -21.09
C ILE A 38 12.40 5.06 -20.08
N LYS A 39 13.19 6.05 -20.52
CA LYS A 39 13.75 7.11 -19.64
C LYS A 39 12.70 7.77 -18.76
N HIS A 40 11.47 7.90 -19.25
CA HIS A 40 10.34 8.40 -18.48
C HIS A 40 10.02 7.51 -17.26
N HIS A 41 9.94 6.19 -17.44
CA HIS A 41 9.69 5.22 -16.37
C HIS A 41 10.75 5.33 -15.28
N GLU A 42 12.03 5.36 -15.66
CA GLU A 42 13.13 5.50 -14.69
C GLU A 42 13.05 6.81 -13.92
N ASN A 43 12.66 7.91 -14.59
CA ASN A 43 12.53 9.20 -13.92
C ASN A 43 11.40 9.21 -12.90
N VAL A 44 10.27 8.58 -13.23
CA VAL A 44 9.14 8.40 -12.32
C VAL A 44 9.53 7.49 -11.16
N GLN A 45 10.11 6.32 -11.41
CA GLN A 45 10.54 5.40 -10.37
C GLN A 45 11.56 6.03 -9.42
N LYS A 46 12.53 6.81 -9.94
CA LYS A 46 13.48 7.58 -9.11
C LYS A 46 12.79 8.63 -8.26
N LEU A 47 11.79 9.35 -8.80
CA LEU A 47 10.99 10.29 -8.01
C LEU A 47 10.24 9.57 -6.90
N LEU A 48 9.57 8.47 -7.22
CA LEU A 48 8.81 7.67 -6.27
C LEU A 48 9.71 7.10 -5.17
N GLN A 49 10.93 6.66 -5.51
CA GLN A 49 11.92 6.21 -4.53
C GLN A 49 12.33 7.33 -3.57
N ILE A 50 12.48 8.58 -4.05
CA ILE A 50 12.76 9.73 -3.18
C ILE A 50 11.62 9.90 -2.16
N LEU A 51 10.37 9.90 -2.61
CA LEU A 51 9.20 9.98 -1.71
C LEU A 51 9.10 8.77 -0.77
N PHE A 52 9.45 7.57 -1.25
CA PHE A 52 9.43 6.34 -0.46
C PHE A 52 10.38 6.43 0.74
N LEU A 53 11.58 6.95 0.53
CA LEU A 53 12.62 7.02 1.56
C LEU A 53 12.50 8.26 2.45
N ASN A 54 11.95 9.36 1.94
CA ASN A 54 11.93 10.64 2.65
C ASN A 54 10.56 11.03 3.21
N GLY A 55 9.48 10.37 2.77
CA GLY A 55 8.12 10.74 3.13
C GLY A 55 7.67 11.99 2.37
N THR A 56 7.11 12.95 3.10
CA THR A 56 6.59 14.21 2.55
C THR A 56 7.73 15.14 2.13
N CYS A 57 7.70 15.60 0.87
CA CYS A 57 8.71 16.48 0.28
C CYS A 57 8.09 17.50 -0.68
N THR A 58 8.66 18.69 -0.76
CA THR A 58 8.46 19.62 -1.88
C THR A 58 9.24 19.15 -3.12
N THR A 59 8.84 19.59 -4.31
CA THR A 59 9.60 19.32 -5.57
C THR A 59 11.04 19.84 -5.50
N TRP A 60 11.27 20.91 -4.74
CA TRP A 60 12.60 21.48 -4.50
C TRP A 60 13.47 20.58 -3.62
N GLU A 61 12.93 20.05 -2.53
CA GLU A 61 13.62 19.06 -1.68
C GLU A 61 13.93 17.79 -2.47
N MET A 62 13.00 17.31 -3.29
CA MET A 62 13.27 16.17 -4.18
C MET A 62 14.44 16.46 -5.14
N ALA A 63 14.48 17.66 -5.73
CA ALA A 63 15.55 18.07 -6.65
C ALA A 63 16.92 18.08 -5.97
N LYS A 64 16.98 18.57 -4.71
CA LYS A 64 18.18 18.55 -3.88
C LYS A 64 18.63 17.14 -3.51
N ILE A 65 17.71 16.29 -3.08
CA ILE A 65 18.01 14.89 -2.71
C ILE A 65 18.61 14.15 -3.91
N ARG A 66 18.07 14.36 -5.11
CA ARG A 66 18.56 13.70 -6.33
C ARG A 66 19.90 14.25 -6.82
N ASN A 67 20.20 15.52 -6.58
CA ASN A 67 21.38 16.21 -7.12
C ASN A 67 22.06 17.03 -6.02
N PRO A 68 22.68 16.39 -5.02
CA PRO A 68 23.23 17.09 -3.84
C PRO A 68 24.39 18.02 -4.20
N ASN A 69 25.14 17.71 -5.25
CA ASN A 69 26.36 18.42 -5.63
C ASN A 69 26.17 19.43 -6.79
N ASP A 70 24.98 19.53 -7.38
CA ASP A 70 24.71 20.40 -8.52
C ASP A 70 23.60 21.41 -8.21
N VAL A 71 24.00 22.46 -7.49
CA VAL A 71 23.09 23.55 -7.10
C VAL A 71 22.61 24.34 -8.32
N SER A 72 23.41 24.39 -9.39
CA SER A 72 23.15 25.21 -10.56
C SER A 72 21.93 24.73 -11.37
N THR A 73 21.64 23.42 -11.35
CA THR A 73 20.53 22.84 -12.12
C THR A 73 19.27 22.54 -11.31
N ILE A 74 19.27 22.79 -9.99
CA ILE A 74 18.13 22.48 -9.10
C ILE A 74 16.82 23.04 -9.61
N ARG A 75 16.79 24.29 -10.09
CA ARG A 75 15.56 24.93 -10.58
C ARG A 75 14.97 24.20 -11.79
N THR A 76 15.82 23.73 -12.70
CA THR A 76 15.40 22.94 -13.86
C THR A 76 14.86 21.58 -13.41
N LYS A 77 15.53 20.93 -12.45
CA LYS A 77 15.12 19.63 -11.89
C LYS A 77 13.82 19.70 -11.09
N GLU A 78 13.62 20.77 -10.34
CA GLU A 78 12.37 21.04 -9.64
C GLU A 78 11.20 21.14 -10.64
N LYS A 79 11.38 21.87 -11.75
CA LYS A 79 10.37 21.97 -12.82
C LYS A 79 10.09 20.63 -13.49
N GLU A 80 11.11 19.81 -13.72
CA GLU A 80 10.95 18.43 -14.23
C GLU A 80 10.09 17.60 -13.26
N PHE A 81 10.37 17.63 -11.97
CA PHE A 81 9.59 16.90 -10.97
C PHE A 81 8.15 17.39 -10.84
N ARG A 82 7.92 18.70 -10.86
CA ARG A 82 6.56 19.26 -10.85
C ARG A 82 5.72 18.74 -12.01
N ARG A 83 6.31 18.63 -13.21
CA ARG A 83 5.65 18.09 -14.41
C ARG A 83 5.37 16.59 -14.31
N LEU A 84 6.25 15.81 -13.68
CA LEU A 84 5.99 14.39 -13.42
C LEU A 84 4.85 14.20 -12.40
N ILE A 85 4.78 15.06 -11.38
CA ILE A 85 3.75 15.00 -10.34
C ILE A 85 2.38 15.42 -10.88
N LYS A 86 2.29 16.66 -11.37
CA LYS A 86 1.02 17.30 -11.76
C LYS A 86 0.60 17.04 -13.21
N GLY A 87 1.48 16.47 -14.02
CA GLY A 87 1.27 16.40 -15.46
C GLY A 87 1.57 17.73 -16.15
N ARG A 88 1.22 17.81 -17.43
CA ARG A 88 1.34 19.03 -18.24
C ARG A 88 0.39 19.00 -19.42
N THR A 89 0.01 20.18 -19.92
CA THR A 89 -0.72 20.32 -21.18
C THR A 89 0.16 21.06 -22.17
N ASP A 90 0.50 20.40 -23.27
CA ASP A 90 1.30 20.98 -24.36
C ASP A 90 0.46 20.94 -25.65
N ARG A 91 0.26 22.11 -26.28
CA ARG A 91 -0.48 22.26 -27.55
C ARG A 91 -1.84 21.55 -27.56
N GLY A 92 -2.61 21.72 -26.48
CA GLY A 92 -3.95 21.11 -26.32
C GLY A 92 -3.95 19.63 -25.94
N LYS A 93 -2.80 18.95 -25.88
CA LYS A 93 -2.69 17.56 -25.42
C LYS A 93 -2.24 17.50 -23.97
N HIS A 94 -3.07 16.90 -23.13
CA HIS A 94 -2.76 16.68 -21.72
C HIS A 94 -1.95 15.39 -21.53
N SER A 95 -0.86 15.48 -20.77
CA SER A 95 -0.05 14.34 -20.31
C SER A 95 -0.25 14.22 -18.80
N SER A 96 -0.91 13.14 -18.39
CA SER A 96 -1.25 12.90 -16.98
C SER A 96 -0.03 12.80 -16.08
N GLY A 97 -0.15 13.41 -14.90
CA GLY A 97 0.82 13.25 -13.82
C GLY A 97 0.63 11.97 -13.02
N ILE A 98 1.64 11.59 -12.23
CA ILE A 98 1.53 10.45 -11.29
C ILE A 98 0.50 10.69 -10.17
N MET A 99 0.14 11.96 -9.91
CA MET A 99 -0.91 12.33 -8.97
C MET A 99 -2.30 11.96 -9.50
N GLU A 100 -2.55 12.12 -10.80
CA GLU A 100 -3.82 11.73 -11.44
C GLU A 100 -4.05 10.22 -11.42
N LEU A 101 -2.98 9.43 -11.59
CA LEU A 101 -3.06 7.97 -11.43
C LEU A 101 -3.23 7.55 -9.96
N GLY A 102 -2.94 8.46 -9.04
CA GLY A 102 -3.11 8.21 -7.63
C GLY A 102 -1.93 7.53 -6.94
N LEU A 103 -0.70 7.69 -7.44
CA LEU A 103 0.50 7.20 -6.76
C LEU A 103 1.06 8.22 -5.74
N VAL A 104 0.68 9.48 -5.89
CA VAL A 104 1.15 10.61 -5.07
C VAL A 104 -0.05 11.46 -4.68
N VAL A 105 -0.03 12.04 -3.49
CA VAL A 105 -0.98 13.08 -3.05
C VAL A 105 -0.28 14.39 -2.78
N ASN A 106 -1.04 15.48 -2.86
CA ASN A 106 -0.67 16.72 -2.20
C ASN A 106 -0.93 16.58 -0.68
N ASP A 107 0.11 16.80 0.12
CA ASP A 107 0.11 16.64 1.58
C ASP A 107 0.08 17.99 2.31
N GLY A 108 -0.31 19.06 1.61
CA GLY A 108 -0.39 20.41 2.12
C GLY A 108 0.69 21.33 1.55
N GLN A 109 1.07 22.34 2.34
CA GLN A 109 2.04 23.35 1.92
C GLN A 109 3.05 23.60 3.02
N LYS A 110 4.29 23.85 2.61
CA LYS A 110 5.38 24.26 3.50
C LYS A 110 5.85 25.66 3.12
N PHE A 111 6.03 26.51 4.12
CA PHE A 111 6.60 27.83 3.92
C PHE A 111 8.13 27.75 4.01
N ASN A 112 8.82 28.00 2.89
CA ASN A 112 10.27 28.15 2.86
C ASN A 112 10.66 29.21 1.82
N LYS A 113 10.78 30.47 2.25
CA LYS A 113 10.90 31.67 1.41
C LYS A 113 9.71 31.92 0.46
N GLY A 114 8.62 31.16 0.65
CA GLY A 114 7.39 31.16 -0.13
C GLY A 114 6.60 29.86 0.13
N TYR A 115 5.29 29.85 -0.16
CA TYR A 115 4.48 28.64 -0.05
C TYR A 115 4.80 27.67 -1.18
N SER A 116 5.14 26.43 -0.84
CA SER A 116 5.36 25.34 -1.79
C SER A 116 4.53 24.13 -1.41
N ASP A 117 3.83 23.55 -2.38
CA ASP A 117 3.11 22.29 -2.21
C ASP A 117 4.09 21.19 -1.76
N THR A 118 3.64 20.39 -0.80
CA THR A 118 4.33 19.18 -0.37
C THR A 118 3.61 17.95 -0.91
N TYR A 119 4.38 16.92 -1.22
CA TYR A 119 3.87 15.68 -1.80
C TYR A 119 4.40 14.48 -1.03
N ARG A 120 3.59 13.43 -0.95
CA ARG A 120 3.99 12.11 -0.43
C ARG A 120 3.42 10.99 -1.29
N LEU A 121 3.89 9.77 -1.08
CA LEU A 121 3.20 8.61 -1.64
C LEU A 121 1.81 8.46 -1.04
N SER A 122 0.86 8.11 -1.88
CA SER A 122 -0.41 7.53 -1.44
C SER A 122 -0.20 6.09 -0.98
N LEU A 123 -1.18 5.48 -0.30
CA LEU A 123 -1.11 4.05 0.04
C LEU A 123 -0.93 3.16 -1.20
N PRO A 124 -1.65 3.35 -2.32
CA PRO A 124 -1.35 2.66 -3.58
C PRO A 124 0.05 2.93 -4.12
N GLY A 125 0.56 4.15 -3.95
CA GLY A 125 1.93 4.53 -4.32
C GLY A 125 2.99 3.74 -3.55
N ILE A 126 2.79 3.55 -2.23
CA ILE A 126 3.65 2.71 -1.39
C ILE A 126 3.63 1.26 -1.89
N LEU A 127 2.43 0.71 -2.14
CA LEU A 127 2.29 -0.66 -2.64
C LEU A 127 2.97 -0.84 -4.01
N TYR A 128 2.79 0.10 -4.94
CA TYR A 128 3.49 0.06 -6.22
C TYR A 128 5.01 0.07 -6.04
N CYS A 129 5.53 0.95 -5.19
CA CYS A 129 6.97 1.02 -4.89
C CYS A 129 7.52 -0.31 -4.32
N LEU A 130 6.78 -0.92 -3.38
CA LEU A 130 7.11 -2.21 -2.78
C LEU A 130 7.17 -3.35 -3.79
N ASP A 131 6.43 -3.24 -4.89
CA ASP A 131 6.42 -4.22 -5.98
C ASP A 131 7.60 -4.03 -6.96
N VAL A 132 7.80 -2.79 -7.43
CA VAL A 132 8.66 -2.56 -8.62
C VAL A 132 10.08 -2.08 -8.32
N LEU A 133 10.33 -1.42 -7.18
CA LEU A 133 11.61 -0.73 -6.94
C LEU A 133 12.75 -1.64 -6.42
N ASN A 134 12.51 -2.95 -6.28
CA ASN A 134 13.49 -3.92 -5.78
C ASN A 134 14.18 -3.48 -4.48
N LEU A 135 13.38 -3.02 -3.52
CA LEU A 135 13.83 -2.39 -2.29
C LEU A 135 14.48 -3.40 -1.33
N SER A 136 15.54 -2.96 -0.65
CA SER A 136 16.13 -3.67 0.47
C SER A 136 15.25 -3.59 1.72
N LYS A 137 15.45 -4.51 2.66
CA LYS A 137 14.75 -4.49 3.97
C LYS A 137 14.95 -3.17 4.71
N LYS A 138 16.16 -2.60 4.66
CA LYS A 138 16.49 -1.30 5.27
C LYS A 138 15.66 -0.16 4.69
N GLU A 139 15.49 -0.13 3.37
CA GLU A 139 14.65 0.87 2.70
C GLU A 139 13.18 0.72 3.08
N ILE A 140 12.69 -0.52 3.22
CA ILE A 140 11.32 -0.80 3.68
C ILE A 140 11.13 -0.37 5.14
N ASP A 141 12.11 -0.64 6.02
CA ASP A 141 12.07 -0.19 7.42
C ASP A 141 12.04 1.35 7.49
N GLN A 142 12.85 2.02 6.67
CA GLN A 142 12.86 3.48 6.57
C GLN A 142 11.49 4.02 6.12
N MET A 143 10.88 3.40 5.11
CA MET A 143 9.53 3.77 4.66
C MET A 143 8.50 3.57 5.78
N ALA A 144 8.52 2.44 6.47
CA ALA A 144 7.57 2.18 7.56
C ALA A 144 7.64 3.29 8.64
N ALA A 145 8.86 3.76 8.98
CA ALA A 145 9.02 4.89 9.89
C ALA A 145 8.43 6.21 9.33
N LYS A 146 8.63 6.50 8.03
CA LYS A 146 8.11 7.73 7.40
C LYS A 146 6.60 7.75 7.26
N TYR A 147 5.98 6.59 7.03
CA TYR A 147 4.55 6.46 6.78
C TYR A 147 3.78 5.87 7.97
N ALA A 148 4.40 5.85 9.15
CA ALA A 148 3.84 5.32 10.39
C ALA A 148 2.44 5.86 10.70
N ILE A 149 2.21 7.16 10.50
CA ILE A 149 0.93 7.82 10.79
C ILE A 149 -0.19 7.43 9.82
N PHE A 150 0.14 7.00 8.61
CA PHE A 150 -0.84 6.66 7.56
C PHE A 150 -1.29 5.21 7.64
N VAL A 151 -0.45 4.30 8.16
CA VAL A 151 -0.81 2.90 8.45
C VAL A 151 -0.43 2.55 9.89
N PRO A 152 -1.12 3.12 10.89
CA PRO A 152 -0.68 3.06 12.29
C PRO A 152 -0.59 1.65 12.84
N LYS A 153 -1.50 0.74 12.45
CA LYS A 153 -1.53 -0.64 12.96
C LYS A 153 -0.46 -1.55 12.35
N VAL A 154 0.22 -1.11 11.28
CA VAL A 154 1.30 -1.87 10.63
C VAL A 154 2.60 -1.08 10.67
N PHE A 155 2.68 0.06 9.98
CA PHE A 155 3.87 0.90 9.93
C PHE A 155 4.13 1.61 11.26
N GLY A 156 3.09 2.10 11.94
CA GLY A 156 3.22 2.67 13.29
C GLY A 156 3.63 1.66 14.36
N LYS A 157 3.51 0.36 14.06
CA LYS A 157 3.89 -0.75 14.94
C LYS A 157 5.04 -1.58 14.35
N TRP A 158 5.77 -1.05 13.36
CA TRP A 158 6.70 -1.84 12.55
C TRP A 158 7.78 -2.54 13.36
N GLU A 159 8.52 -1.80 14.21
CA GLU A 159 9.58 -2.37 15.05
C GLU A 159 9.02 -3.35 16.10
N PHE A 160 7.86 -3.04 16.67
CA PHE A 160 7.16 -3.96 17.57
C PHE A 160 6.81 -5.28 16.88
N LEU A 161 6.18 -5.22 15.69
CA LEU A 161 5.83 -6.40 14.92
C LEU A 161 7.07 -7.19 14.53
N LYS A 162 8.10 -6.51 14.02
CA LYS A 162 9.38 -7.12 13.62
C LYS A 162 10.06 -7.85 14.77
N SER A 163 9.96 -7.33 16.00
CA SER A 163 10.49 -8.01 17.20
C SER A 163 9.78 -9.33 17.54
N ILE A 164 8.54 -9.54 17.05
CA ILE A 164 7.72 -10.72 17.33
C ILE A 164 7.72 -11.70 16.16
N ILE A 165 7.47 -11.20 14.94
CA ILE A 165 7.28 -12.05 13.75
C ILE A 165 8.50 -12.08 12.83
N GLY A 166 9.56 -11.32 13.15
CA GLY A 166 10.80 -11.26 12.39
C GLY A 166 10.54 -10.80 10.95
N ASP A 167 11.13 -11.52 10.00
CA ASP A 167 11.03 -11.23 8.56
C ASP A 167 9.62 -11.32 7.98
N ASP A 168 8.64 -11.87 8.72
CA ASP A 168 7.26 -11.93 8.25
C ASP A 168 6.64 -10.53 8.09
N VAL A 169 7.19 -9.47 8.69
CA VAL A 169 6.76 -8.09 8.41
C VAL A 169 6.92 -7.72 6.94
N TYR A 170 7.89 -8.30 6.24
CA TYR A 170 8.11 -8.05 4.81
C TYR A 170 7.10 -8.77 3.90
N LYS A 171 6.21 -9.61 4.46
CA LYS A 171 5.09 -10.19 3.71
C LYS A 171 4.13 -9.13 3.14
N ILE A 172 4.20 -7.87 3.59
CA ILE A 172 3.50 -6.75 2.94
C ILE A 172 3.81 -6.64 1.43
N GLN A 173 4.97 -7.13 0.97
CA GLN A 173 5.31 -7.22 -0.45
C GLN A 173 4.43 -8.20 -1.24
N ILE A 174 3.79 -9.17 -0.58
CA ILE A 174 2.81 -10.08 -1.21
C ILE A 174 1.57 -9.26 -1.63
N LEU A 175 1.06 -8.41 -0.73
CA LEU A 175 -0.05 -7.50 -1.07
C LEU A 175 0.32 -6.54 -2.20
N ALA A 176 1.52 -5.95 -2.13
CA ALA A 176 2.04 -5.04 -3.14
C ALA A 176 1.98 -5.63 -4.56
N ARG A 177 2.24 -6.94 -4.69
CA ARG A 177 2.16 -7.70 -5.94
C ARG A 177 0.73 -8.01 -6.41
N GLY A 178 -0.29 -7.52 -5.70
CA GLY A 178 -1.70 -7.78 -6.00
C GLY A 178 -2.18 -9.17 -5.55
N LEU A 179 -1.44 -9.85 -4.67
CA LEU A 179 -1.83 -11.17 -4.16
C LEU A 179 -2.66 -10.98 -2.89
N LEU A 180 -3.99 -11.11 -3.03
CA LEU A 180 -4.92 -10.93 -1.91
C LEU A 180 -5.05 -12.17 -1.02
N LEU A 181 -4.52 -13.32 -1.45
CA LEU A 181 -4.59 -14.60 -0.73
C LEU A 181 -6.03 -15.10 -0.51
N ASP A 182 -6.91 -14.77 -1.46
CA ASP A 182 -8.31 -15.19 -1.53
C ASP A 182 -8.50 -16.47 -2.38
N ASN A 183 -7.44 -17.25 -2.60
CA ASN A 183 -7.53 -18.55 -3.24
C ASN A 183 -7.70 -19.64 -2.16
N PRO A 184 -8.77 -20.46 -2.19
CA PRO A 184 -8.99 -21.53 -1.22
C PRO A 184 -7.85 -22.56 -1.19
N GLU A 185 -7.12 -22.77 -2.30
CA GLU A 185 -5.97 -23.69 -2.37
C GLU A 185 -4.78 -23.25 -1.49
N LEU A 186 -4.75 -21.98 -1.09
CA LEU A 186 -3.72 -21.45 -0.18
C LEU A 186 -4.04 -21.75 1.29
N SER A 187 -5.26 -22.18 1.61
CA SER A 187 -5.67 -22.50 2.97
C SER A 187 -5.21 -23.91 3.35
N LEU A 188 -4.52 -24.01 4.48
CA LEU A 188 -4.32 -25.30 5.14
C LEU A 188 -5.63 -25.73 5.80
N GLU A 189 -5.90 -27.03 5.92
CA GLU A 189 -7.16 -27.61 6.45
C GLU A 189 -7.62 -27.05 7.82
N LYS A 190 -6.76 -26.34 8.56
CA LYS A 190 -7.05 -25.78 9.89
C LYS A 190 -6.76 -24.28 10.02
N SER A 191 -6.58 -23.55 8.92
CA SER A 191 -6.31 -22.11 8.95
C SER A 191 -7.54 -21.32 8.49
N PRO A 192 -8.02 -20.30 9.24
CA PRO A 192 -9.12 -19.44 8.80
C PRO A 192 -8.68 -18.39 7.76
N LEU A 193 -7.52 -18.59 7.11
CA LEU A 193 -6.91 -17.62 6.21
C LEU A 193 -7.86 -17.26 5.06
N TYR A 194 -8.40 -18.27 4.38
CA TYR A 194 -9.27 -18.05 3.23
C TYR A 194 -10.56 -17.33 3.64
N GLU A 195 -11.23 -17.80 4.69
CA GLU A 195 -12.47 -17.22 5.19
C GLU A 195 -12.29 -15.75 5.56
N LEU A 196 -11.21 -15.42 6.28
CA LEU A 196 -10.91 -14.06 6.68
C LEU A 196 -10.54 -13.17 5.49
N MET A 197 -9.77 -13.67 4.51
CA MET A 197 -9.45 -12.91 3.30
C MET A 197 -10.70 -12.69 2.42
N SER A 198 -11.54 -13.70 2.25
CA SER A 198 -12.82 -13.59 1.55
C SER A 198 -13.77 -12.61 2.22
N TYR A 199 -13.86 -12.65 3.56
CA TYR A 199 -14.67 -11.71 4.31
C TYR A 199 -14.12 -10.28 4.22
N LEU A 200 -12.80 -10.08 4.32
CA LEU A 200 -12.17 -8.77 4.14
C LEU A 200 -12.52 -8.16 2.77
N ASN A 201 -12.43 -8.98 1.73
CA ASN A 201 -12.78 -8.64 0.37
C ASN A 201 -14.26 -8.25 0.23
N PHE A 202 -15.16 -8.98 0.89
CA PHE A 202 -16.57 -8.63 0.94
C PHE A 202 -16.82 -7.32 1.72
N LYS A 203 -16.23 -7.17 2.91
CA LYS A 203 -16.40 -6.02 3.81
C LYS A 203 -16.11 -4.70 3.11
N TYR A 204 -15.10 -4.68 2.24
CA TYR A 204 -14.71 -3.47 1.51
C TYR A 204 -15.21 -3.41 0.06
N ARG A 205 -16.04 -4.36 -0.40
CA ARG A 205 -16.50 -4.44 -1.81
C ARG A 205 -17.17 -3.15 -2.29
N LYS A 206 -17.97 -2.51 -1.43
CA LYS A 206 -18.69 -1.26 -1.76
C LYS A 206 -17.76 -0.07 -2.02
N PHE A 207 -16.51 -0.13 -1.56
CA PHE A 207 -15.51 0.92 -1.71
C PHE A 207 -14.61 0.71 -2.93
N TYR A 208 -15.14 0.05 -3.97
CA TYR A 208 -14.37 -0.29 -5.17
C TYR A 208 -13.92 0.96 -5.95
N GLU A 209 -14.82 1.93 -6.11
CA GLU A 209 -14.53 3.18 -6.83
C GLU A 209 -13.91 4.23 -5.93
N PHE A 210 -14.35 4.29 -4.68
CA PHE A 210 -13.91 5.29 -3.71
C PHE A 210 -13.77 4.69 -2.31
N ILE A 211 -12.60 4.87 -1.72
CA ILE A 211 -12.27 4.54 -0.33
C ILE A 211 -11.54 5.72 0.31
N SER A 212 -11.83 6.01 1.58
CA SER A 212 -11.04 6.97 2.34
C SER A 212 -9.63 6.39 2.60
N GLU A 213 -8.63 7.25 2.79
CA GLU A 213 -7.28 6.77 3.11
C GLU A 213 -7.24 6.01 4.44
N SER A 214 -8.04 6.44 5.42
CA SER A 214 -8.20 5.74 6.70
C SER A 214 -8.79 4.34 6.52
N ASP A 215 -9.82 4.19 5.69
CA ASP A 215 -10.44 2.88 5.44
C ASP A 215 -9.53 1.96 4.63
N LEU A 216 -8.76 2.49 3.68
CA LEU A 216 -7.76 1.72 2.94
C LEU A 216 -6.60 1.29 3.84
N SER A 217 -6.16 2.16 4.74
CA SER A 217 -5.18 1.85 5.79
C SER A 217 -5.65 0.72 6.69
N GLU A 218 -6.92 0.75 7.08
CA GLU A 218 -7.59 -0.29 7.85
C GLU A 218 -7.65 -1.61 7.07
N GLN A 219 -8.03 -1.56 5.79
CA GLN A 219 -8.06 -2.73 4.90
C GLN A 219 -6.68 -3.37 4.73
N ILE A 220 -5.63 -2.57 4.50
CA ILE A 220 -4.23 -3.03 4.45
C ILE A 220 -3.84 -3.68 5.78
N SER A 221 -4.26 -3.11 6.90
CA SER A 221 -3.97 -3.64 8.22
C SER A 221 -4.62 -5.00 8.42
N TYR A 222 -5.92 -5.16 8.15
CA TYR A 222 -6.59 -6.46 8.23
C TYR A 222 -5.94 -7.50 7.33
N TRP A 223 -5.60 -7.10 6.09
CA TRP A 223 -4.89 -7.97 5.16
C TRP A 223 -3.56 -8.42 5.76
N PHE A 224 -2.77 -7.50 6.31
CA PHE A 224 -1.45 -7.80 6.87
C PHE A 224 -1.51 -8.81 8.02
N TYR A 225 -2.37 -8.58 9.01
CA TYR A 225 -2.51 -9.49 10.16
C TYR A 225 -3.06 -10.85 9.73
N THR A 226 -4.00 -10.88 8.78
CA THR A 226 -4.52 -12.13 8.24
C THR A 226 -3.44 -12.88 7.44
N CYS A 227 -2.58 -12.18 6.70
CA CYS A 227 -1.44 -12.75 5.97
C CYS A 227 -0.38 -13.38 6.90
N ILE A 228 -0.38 -13.09 8.21
CA ILE A 228 0.51 -13.79 9.17
C ILE A 228 0.15 -15.29 9.24
N LEU A 229 -1.13 -15.65 9.05
CA LEU A 229 -1.60 -17.04 8.97
C LEU A 229 -1.08 -17.79 7.75
N TYR A 230 -0.63 -17.06 6.72
CA TYR A 230 -0.11 -17.66 5.50
C TYR A 230 1.26 -18.31 5.74
N GLN A 231 1.34 -19.61 5.47
CA GLN A 231 2.56 -20.41 5.50
C GLN A 231 2.86 -20.92 4.09
N ASN A 232 4.06 -20.61 3.59
CA ASN A 232 4.50 -21.16 2.32
C ASN A 232 4.93 -22.62 2.51
N GLN A 233 4.07 -23.54 2.08
CA GLN A 233 4.27 -25.00 2.20
C GLN A 233 5.58 -25.50 1.56
N ARG A 234 6.20 -24.72 0.64
CA ARG A 234 7.41 -25.13 -0.09
C ARG A 234 8.71 -25.06 0.72
N LYS A 235 8.69 -24.58 1.97
CA LYS A 235 9.88 -24.56 2.83
C LYS A 235 9.57 -25.30 4.12
N GLY A 236 10.11 -26.51 4.27
CA GLY A 236 10.04 -27.34 5.48
C GLY A 236 10.76 -26.75 6.70
N LYS A 237 10.54 -25.46 7.00
CA LYS A 237 11.09 -24.79 8.18
C LYS A 237 10.10 -24.91 9.33
N SER A 238 10.60 -25.47 10.43
CA SER A 238 10.04 -25.54 11.79
C SER A 238 9.86 -24.16 12.44
N GLY A 239 9.13 -23.26 11.78
CA GLY A 239 8.78 -21.95 12.33
C GLY A 239 7.57 -22.02 13.24
N ILE A 240 7.48 -21.04 14.16
CA ILE A 240 6.28 -20.81 14.98
C ILE A 240 5.06 -20.65 14.05
N PRO A 241 3.96 -21.40 14.29
CA PRO A 241 2.71 -21.26 13.55
C PRO A 241 2.20 -19.82 13.45
N GLY A 242 1.51 -19.48 12.35
CA GLY A 242 0.97 -18.13 12.16
C GLY A 242 -0.01 -17.71 13.26
N VAL A 243 -0.80 -18.66 13.75
CA VAL A 243 -1.73 -18.46 14.88
C VAL A 243 -0.97 -18.09 16.16
N ASP A 244 0.12 -18.78 16.47
CA ASP A 244 0.94 -18.50 17.66
C ASP A 244 1.63 -17.13 17.56
N LYS A 245 2.07 -16.73 16.36
CA LYS A 245 2.59 -15.38 16.11
C LYS A 245 1.53 -14.31 16.41
N LEU A 246 0.29 -14.50 15.97
CA LEU A 246 -0.82 -13.59 16.29
C LEU A 246 -1.10 -13.56 17.79
N HIS A 247 -1.09 -14.71 18.48
CA HIS A 247 -1.25 -14.75 19.93
C HIS A 247 -0.16 -13.96 20.68
N LEU A 248 1.10 -14.07 20.24
CA LEU A 248 2.20 -13.29 20.82
C LEU A 248 2.01 -11.78 20.65
N ILE A 249 1.54 -11.34 19.48
CA ILE A 249 1.16 -9.94 19.23
C ILE A 249 0.04 -9.53 20.19
N PHE A 250 -1.06 -10.29 20.22
CA PHE A 250 -2.26 -9.95 21.00
C PHE A 250 -2.02 -9.96 22.52
N LYS A 251 -1.05 -10.76 22.99
CA LYS A 251 -0.63 -10.75 24.40
C LYS A 251 0.07 -9.45 24.78
N LYS A 252 0.83 -8.85 23.85
CA LYS A 252 1.64 -7.65 24.09
C LYS A 252 0.93 -6.34 23.71
N ASP A 253 -0.04 -6.38 22.81
CA ASP A 253 -0.82 -5.22 22.38
C ASP A 253 -2.33 -5.53 22.40
N LYS A 254 -3.00 -5.04 23.46
CA LYS A 254 -4.44 -5.25 23.66
C LYS A 254 -5.31 -4.49 22.66
N GLU A 255 -4.83 -3.36 22.15
CA GLU A 255 -5.58 -2.55 21.19
C GLU A 255 -5.69 -3.31 19.87
N ILE A 256 -4.56 -3.80 19.35
CA ILE A 256 -4.52 -4.67 18.16
C ILE A 256 -5.35 -5.93 18.40
N ALA A 257 -5.24 -6.55 19.59
CA ALA A 257 -6.02 -7.74 19.92
C ALA A 257 -7.53 -7.51 19.85
N ASN A 258 -8.03 -6.46 20.48
CA ASN A 258 -9.46 -6.16 20.52
C ASN A 258 -9.99 -5.81 19.13
N TRP A 259 -9.24 -4.98 18.41
CA TRP A 259 -9.54 -4.60 17.04
C TRP A 259 -9.65 -5.81 16.10
N TYR A 260 -8.61 -6.66 16.06
CA TYR A 260 -8.59 -7.81 15.15
C TYR A 260 -9.62 -8.89 15.57
N LYS A 261 -9.85 -9.09 16.86
CA LYS A 261 -10.91 -10.00 17.36
C LYS A 261 -12.31 -9.52 16.99
N SER A 262 -12.57 -8.21 16.93
CA SER A 262 -13.84 -7.68 16.43
C SER A 262 -14.06 -8.08 14.98
N PHE A 263 -13.05 -7.88 14.13
CA PHE A 263 -13.08 -8.31 12.73
C PHE A 263 -13.29 -9.82 12.58
N PHE A 264 -12.61 -10.63 13.40
CA PHE A 264 -12.82 -12.08 13.41
C PHE A 264 -14.29 -12.43 13.75
N LYS A 265 -14.86 -11.85 14.80
CA LYS A 265 -16.27 -12.08 15.18
C LYS A 265 -17.25 -11.64 14.09
N GLU A 266 -17.00 -10.49 13.45
CA GLU A 266 -17.80 -10.02 12.32
C GLU A 266 -17.79 -11.04 11.17
N SER A 267 -16.62 -11.65 10.89
CA SER A 267 -16.51 -12.71 9.87
C SER A 267 -17.30 -13.97 10.25
N GLU A 268 -17.26 -14.39 11.52
CA GLU A 268 -18.03 -15.55 11.99
C GLU A 268 -19.53 -15.34 11.83
N VAL A 269 -20.04 -14.16 12.20
CA VAL A 269 -21.45 -13.79 12.05
C VAL A 269 -21.84 -13.83 10.58
N TYR A 270 -21.04 -13.20 9.72
CA TYR A 270 -21.29 -13.17 8.29
C TYR A 270 -21.43 -14.56 7.66
N PHE A 271 -20.51 -15.48 7.97
CA PHE A 271 -20.56 -16.82 7.40
C PHE A 271 -21.72 -17.64 7.98
N LYS A 272 -22.03 -17.51 9.28
CA LYS A 272 -23.21 -18.15 9.89
C LYS A 272 -24.51 -17.70 9.21
N ASP A 273 -24.66 -16.40 8.96
CA ASP A 273 -25.84 -15.85 8.30
C ASP A 273 -25.95 -16.33 6.84
N ARG A 274 -24.82 -16.35 6.10
CA ARG A 274 -24.77 -16.90 4.75
C ARG A 274 -25.19 -18.37 4.69
N THR A 275 -24.69 -19.19 5.61
CA THR A 275 -25.08 -20.60 5.71
C THR A 275 -26.57 -20.74 6.01
N LYS A 276 -27.13 -19.89 6.88
CA LYS A 276 -28.57 -19.87 7.18
C LYS A 276 -29.40 -19.51 5.95
N ILE A 277 -29.00 -18.51 5.17
CA ILE A 277 -29.67 -18.13 3.92
C ILE A 277 -29.66 -19.29 2.92
N LEU A 278 -28.52 -19.96 2.74
CA LEU A 278 -28.43 -21.11 1.84
C LEU A 278 -29.36 -22.25 2.26
N LYS A 279 -29.37 -22.60 3.56
CA LYS A 279 -30.30 -23.61 4.10
C LYS A 279 -31.76 -23.21 3.96
N GLY A 280 -32.07 -21.92 4.06
CA GLY A 280 -33.43 -21.38 3.90
C GLY A 280 -33.88 -21.20 2.45
N SER A 281 -33.01 -21.43 1.46
CA SER A 281 -33.31 -21.17 0.05
C SER A 281 -34.21 -22.22 -0.61
N GLY A 282 -34.38 -23.40 0.02
CA GLY A 282 -35.15 -24.52 -0.54
C GLY A 282 -34.53 -25.14 -1.80
N ILE A 283 -33.31 -24.74 -2.17
CA ILE A 283 -32.51 -25.37 -3.23
C ILE A 283 -31.94 -26.72 -2.75
N PHE A 284 -31.98 -26.96 -1.44
CA PHE A 284 -31.65 -28.21 -0.76
C PHE A 284 -32.71 -28.56 0.28
#